data_AF-A0A831V7V9-F1
#
_entry.id   AF-A0A831V7V9-F1
#
_cell.length_a   1.000
_cell.length_b   1.000
_cell.length_c   1.000
_cell.angle_alpha   90.00
_cell.angle_beta   90.00
_cell.angle_gamma   90.00
#
_symmetry.space_group_name_H-M   'P 1'
#
loop_
_entity.id
_entity.type
_entity.pdbx_description
1 polymer ?
#
loop_
_entity_poly.entity_id
_entity_poly.type
_entity_poly.pdbx_seq_one_letter_code
_entity_poly.pdbx_strand_id
1 'polypeptide(L)'
;MSVEVVIKAKSWRQRRSKNEAIDLVMNHLKRGEWAPVLTMWLGDGEAVRRDVLRGEYELVIAAKEPWRLGSSVSANEALVARGKEAFRRLEESAGIYGELLDLLKAHKWIDVKLATDDGFRAAFKLNKKRSIDVLREAFGRNDGEIPTEQFSHAEDGPRRGAVAVAGVVMSLHLVNGTGGSLRAERYTRDLGKAFTIAGRLESAGLRPNVVRSGPKYVVYIATTDLLRLAERDGEIRRAMALYLAEKAKNGTPRQKELAEKILQRYPLFSISYHLLEAIIAMRSQYCVKR
;
A
#
# COMPACT_ATOMS: atom_id res chain seq x y z
N MET A 1 -31.86 16.84 -29.62
CA MET A 1 -30.97 17.74 -30.37
C MET A 1 -29.53 17.33 -30.08
N SER A 2 -28.85 16.72 -31.05
CA SER A 2 -27.42 16.38 -30.97
C SER A 2 -26.64 17.40 -31.79
N VAL A 3 -25.64 18.03 -31.17
CA VAL A 3 -24.72 18.93 -31.88
C VAL A 3 -23.48 18.13 -32.25
N GLU A 4 -23.26 17.96 -33.55
CA GLU A 4 -22.06 17.34 -34.09
C GLU A 4 -20.98 18.43 -34.23
N VAL A 5 -19.92 18.36 -33.42
CA VAL A 5 -18.79 19.29 -33.49
C VAL A 5 -17.63 18.60 -34.20
N VAL A 6 -17.42 18.96 -35.47
CA VAL A 6 -16.25 18.50 -36.24
C VAL A 6 -15.05 19.39 -35.94
N ILE A 7 -14.16 18.92 -35.07
CA ILE A 7 -12.90 19.62 -34.74
C ILE A 7 -11.81 19.18 -35.73
N LYS A 8 -11.52 20.01 -36.72
CA LYS A 8 -10.38 19.81 -37.63
C LYS A 8 -9.16 20.56 -37.08
N ALA A 9 -8.17 19.82 -36.57
CA ALA A 9 -6.90 20.41 -36.14
C ALA A 9 -6.18 21.02 -37.36
N LYS A 10 -6.04 22.35 -37.40
CA LYS A 10 -5.17 23.01 -38.38
C LYS A 10 -3.72 22.58 -38.13
N SER A 11 -2.93 22.42 -39.19
CA SER A 11 -1.53 21.95 -39.14
C SER A 11 -0.77 22.55 -37.96
N TRP A 12 -0.37 21.71 -37.00
CA TRP A 12 0.38 22.15 -35.85
C TRP A 12 1.83 22.41 -36.28
N ARG A 13 2.27 23.68 -36.23
CA ARG A 13 3.69 24.02 -36.35
C ARG A 13 4.19 24.40 -34.97
N GLN A 14 5.13 23.62 -34.44
CA GLN A 14 5.80 23.97 -33.20
C GLN A 14 6.66 25.22 -33.42
N ARG A 15 6.19 26.36 -32.91
CA ARG A 15 6.86 27.67 -33.09
C ARG A 15 8.05 27.89 -32.15
N ARG A 16 8.14 27.14 -31.06
CA ARG A 16 9.15 27.28 -30.01
C ARG A 16 9.81 25.95 -29.68
N SER A 17 11.10 25.98 -29.38
CA SER A 17 11.80 24.80 -28.88
C SER A 17 11.30 24.44 -27.47
N LYS A 18 11.45 23.17 -27.07
CA LYS A 18 11.10 22.74 -25.70
C LYS A 18 11.90 23.51 -24.65
N ASN A 19 13.16 23.83 -24.96
CA ASN A 19 14.06 24.59 -24.10
C ASN A 19 13.59 26.05 -23.90
N GLU A 20 13.14 26.72 -24.96
CA GLU A 20 12.54 28.06 -24.86
C GLU A 20 11.25 28.06 -24.03
N ALA A 21 10.44 27.01 -24.15
CA ALA A 21 9.22 26.87 -23.35
C ALA A 21 9.55 26.65 -21.87
N ILE A 22 10.58 25.85 -21.57
CA ILE A 22 11.11 25.64 -20.21
C ILE A 22 11.56 26.97 -19.60
N ASP A 23 12.41 27.73 -20.29
CA ASP A 23 12.92 29.00 -19.77
C ASP A 23 11.79 30.00 -19.51
N LEU A 24 10.80 30.04 -20.40
CA LEU A 24 9.61 30.87 -20.24
C LEU A 24 8.86 30.51 -18.94
N VAL A 25 8.55 29.22 -18.75
CA VAL A 25 7.84 28.74 -17.55
C VAL A 25 8.62 29.09 -16.28
N MET A 26 9.93 28.89 -16.28
CA MET A 26 10.78 29.20 -15.13
C MET A 26 10.86 30.70 -14.83
N ASN A 27 10.85 31.54 -15.86
CA ASN A 27 10.82 32.99 -15.67
C ASN A 27 9.49 33.46 -15.06
N HIS A 28 8.36 32.87 -15.45
CA HIS A 28 7.06 33.13 -14.82
C HIS A 28 7.03 32.61 -13.38
N LEU A 29 7.55 31.40 -13.13
CA LEU A 29 7.60 30.83 -11.77
C LEU A 29 8.44 31.71 -10.82
N LYS A 30 9.58 32.24 -11.27
CA LYS A 30 10.41 33.19 -10.49
C LYS A 30 9.67 34.48 -10.11
N ARG A 31 8.63 34.85 -10.87
CA ARG A 31 7.74 35.99 -10.59
C ARG A 31 6.53 35.60 -9.73
N GLY A 32 6.41 34.33 -9.34
CA GLY A 32 5.30 33.81 -8.56
C GLY A 32 4.06 33.47 -9.40
N GLU A 33 4.20 33.35 -10.73
CA GLU A 33 3.09 33.00 -11.62
C GLU A 33 3.06 31.48 -11.87
N TRP A 34 1.99 30.81 -11.40
CA TRP A 34 1.91 29.34 -11.39
C TRP A 34 1.15 28.74 -12.58
N ALA A 35 0.36 29.52 -13.31
CA ALA A 35 -0.41 29.00 -14.45
C ALA A 35 0.46 28.36 -15.56
N PRO A 36 1.65 28.93 -15.90
CA PRO A 36 2.57 28.27 -16.84
C PRO A 36 3.14 26.95 -16.29
N VAL A 37 3.37 26.87 -14.98
CA VAL A 37 3.84 25.66 -14.30
C VAL A 37 2.76 24.58 -14.30
N LEU A 38 1.51 24.95 -14.01
CA LEU A 38 0.36 24.06 -14.10
C LEU A 38 0.24 23.47 -15.51
N THR A 39 0.30 24.32 -16.53
CA THR A 39 0.20 23.88 -17.93
C THR A 39 1.30 22.88 -18.28
N MET A 40 2.54 23.20 -17.91
CA MET A 40 3.69 22.34 -18.17
C MET A 40 3.60 21.02 -17.41
N TRP A 41 3.19 21.03 -16.14
CA TRP A 41 3.04 19.82 -15.33
C TRP A 41 1.87 18.95 -15.80
N LEU A 42 0.75 19.52 -16.22
CA LEU A 42 -0.35 18.74 -16.80
C LEU A 42 0.11 17.98 -18.06
N GLY A 43 0.98 18.57 -18.88
CA GLY A 43 1.60 17.90 -20.04
C GLY A 43 2.70 16.91 -19.66
N ASP A 44 3.84 17.44 -19.21
CA ASP A 44 5.11 16.72 -19.02
C ASP A 44 5.39 16.31 -17.56
N GLY A 45 4.48 16.65 -16.63
CA GLY A 45 4.64 16.35 -15.20
C GLY A 45 4.46 14.88 -14.86
N GLU A 46 5.20 14.43 -13.85
CA GLU A 46 4.98 13.14 -13.21
C GLU A 46 4.04 13.29 -12.02
N ALA A 47 3.09 12.36 -11.89
CA ALA A 47 2.11 12.35 -10.82
C ALA A 47 2.01 10.95 -10.20
N VAL A 48 2.67 10.77 -9.05
CA VAL A 48 2.61 9.51 -8.29
C VAL A 48 1.55 9.61 -7.20
N ARG A 49 0.31 9.24 -7.53
CA ARG A 49 -0.84 9.27 -6.60
C ARG A 49 -0.55 8.60 -5.25
N ARG A 50 0.26 7.53 -5.24
CA ARG A 50 0.64 6.81 -4.01
C ARG A 50 1.34 7.73 -3.01
N ASP A 51 2.19 8.61 -3.50
CA ASP A 51 3.07 9.45 -2.69
C ASP A 51 2.24 10.61 -2.12
N VAL A 52 1.39 11.22 -2.94
CA VAL A 52 0.37 12.18 -2.49
C VAL A 52 -0.50 11.58 -1.38
N LEU A 53 -0.95 10.33 -1.53
CA LEU A 53 -1.74 9.66 -0.50
C LEU A 53 -0.97 9.38 0.80
N ARG A 54 0.36 9.24 0.73
CA ARG A 54 1.28 9.11 1.88
C ARG A 54 1.68 10.44 2.50
N GLY A 55 1.39 11.56 1.85
CA GLY A 55 1.78 12.90 2.30
C GLY A 55 3.14 13.35 1.77
N GLU A 56 3.66 12.64 0.78
CA GLU A 56 4.86 13.02 0.03
C GLU A 56 4.39 13.86 -1.18
N TYR A 57 4.62 15.17 -1.12
CA TYR A 57 4.14 16.12 -2.13
C TYR A 57 5.32 16.67 -2.92
N GLU A 58 5.54 16.10 -4.10
CA GLU A 58 6.61 16.49 -5.00
C GLU A 58 6.04 16.86 -6.37
N LEU A 59 6.44 18.02 -6.89
CA LEU A 59 6.08 18.47 -8.21
C LEU A 59 7.24 18.22 -9.16
N VAL A 60 7.17 17.12 -9.90
CA VAL A 60 8.23 16.64 -10.79
C VAL A 60 7.82 16.83 -12.25
N ILE A 61 8.76 17.30 -13.08
CA ILE A 61 8.55 17.45 -14.53
C ILE A 61 9.66 16.77 -15.32
N ALA A 62 9.28 16.04 -16.37
CA ALA A 62 10.19 15.38 -17.28
C ALA A 62 10.80 16.36 -18.30
N ALA A 63 12.12 16.46 -18.34
CA ALA A 63 12.88 17.27 -19.29
C ALA A 63 14.25 16.65 -19.60
N LYS A 64 14.75 16.87 -20.83
CA LYS A 64 16.09 16.41 -21.24
C LYS A 64 17.22 17.13 -20.50
N GLU A 65 16.96 18.35 -20.04
CA GLU A 65 17.90 19.20 -19.30
C GLU A 65 17.27 19.59 -17.96
N PRO A 66 17.12 18.63 -17.01
CA PRO A 66 16.34 18.83 -15.79
C PRO A 66 16.90 19.94 -14.88
N TRP A 67 18.21 20.18 -14.93
CA TRP A 67 18.87 21.27 -14.18
C TRP A 67 18.37 22.68 -14.56
N ARG A 68 17.67 22.84 -15.69
CA ARG A 68 17.04 24.12 -16.07
C ARG A 68 15.73 24.40 -15.34
N LEU A 69 15.05 23.35 -14.87
CA LEU A 69 13.77 23.42 -14.19
C LEU A 69 13.90 23.43 -12.66
N GLY A 70 14.93 22.77 -12.13
CA GLY A 70 15.12 22.67 -10.69
C GLY A 70 16.17 21.64 -10.33
N SER A 71 16.03 21.05 -9.14
CA SER A 71 16.93 19.99 -8.69
C SER A 71 16.69 18.72 -9.50
N SER A 72 17.75 18.19 -10.11
CA SER A 72 17.68 16.91 -10.82
C SER A 72 17.35 15.80 -9.82
N VAL A 73 16.26 15.07 -10.05
CA VAL A 73 15.88 13.87 -9.28
C VAL A 73 16.41 12.62 -9.97
N SER A 74 16.36 12.63 -11.31
CA SER A 74 16.91 11.57 -12.16
C SER A 74 17.51 12.18 -13.43
N ALA A 75 17.96 11.34 -14.37
CA ALA A 75 18.58 11.77 -15.62
C ALA A 75 17.68 12.67 -16.48
N ASN A 76 16.35 12.55 -16.36
CA ASN A 76 15.39 13.31 -17.16
C ASN A 76 14.27 13.96 -16.34
N GLU A 77 14.42 14.07 -15.03
CA GLU A 77 13.36 14.58 -14.15
C GLU A 77 13.89 15.68 -13.23
N ALA A 78 13.12 16.75 -13.15
CA ALA A 78 13.41 17.89 -12.29
C ALA A 78 12.31 18.05 -11.24
N LEU A 79 12.73 18.19 -9.98
CA LEU A 79 11.88 18.64 -8.90
C LEU A 79 11.73 20.15 -8.99
N VAL A 80 10.52 20.60 -9.31
CA VAL A 80 10.18 22.02 -9.47
C VAL A 80 9.74 22.64 -8.14
N ALA A 81 8.98 21.89 -7.33
CA ALA A 81 8.51 22.35 -6.03
C ALA A 81 8.19 21.17 -5.09
N ARG A 82 8.16 21.43 -3.78
CA ARG A 82 7.75 20.47 -2.74
C ARG A 82 6.70 21.05 -1.82
N GLY A 83 5.92 20.16 -1.21
CA GLY A 83 4.98 20.47 -0.15
C GLY A 83 3.55 20.73 -0.64
N LYS A 84 2.60 20.64 0.29
CA LYS A 84 1.16 20.84 0.04
C LYS A 84 0.86 22.22 -0.57
N GLU A 85 1.64 23.22 -0.19
CA GLU A 85 1.52 24.60 -0.69
C GLU A 85 1.74 24.71 -2.20
N ALA A 86 2.67 23.93 -2.78
CA ALA A 86 2.90 23.94 -4.22
C ALA A 86 1.66 23.45 -5.00
N PHE A 87 1.01 22.40 -4.50
CA PHE A 87 -0.24 21.90 -5.07
C PHE A 87 -1.40 22.87 -4.89
N ARG A 88 -1.47 23.60 -3.77
CA ARG A 88 -2.47 24.66 -3.56
C ARG A 88 -2.32 25.78 -4.59
N ARG A 89 -1.10 26.23 -4.85
CA ARG A 89 -0.83 27.25 -5.87
C ARG A 89 -1.15 26.79 -7.29
N LEU A 90 -0.93 25.51 -7.59
CA LEU A 90 -1.38 24.92 -8.86
C LEU A 90 -2.90 24.94 -8.97
N GLU A 91 -3.61 24.55 -7.92
CA GLU A 91 -5.07 24.56 -7.89
C GLU A 91 -5.62 25.98 -8.08
N GLU A 92 -5.12 26.95 -7.31
CA GLU A 92 -5.51 28.36 -7.42
C GLU A 92 -5.23 28.92 -8.82
N SER A 93 -4.10 28.57 -9.43
CA SER A 93 -3.74 29.03 -10.76
C SER A 93 -4.58 28.44 -11.89
N ALA A 94 -5.30 27.34 -11.64
CA ALA A 94 -6.20 26.75 -12.63
C ALA A 94 -7.42 27.65 -12.89
N GLY A 95 -7.88 28.40 -11.88
CA GLY A 95 -9.06 29.25 -11.98
C GLY A 95 -10.25 28.49 -12.58
N ILE A 96 -10.91 29.08 -13.58
CA ILE A 96 -12.06 28.49 -14.28
C ILE A 96 -11.70 27.17 -14.98
N TYR A 97 -10.44 26.99 -15.42
CA TYR A 97 -10.01 25.73 -16.03
C TYR A 97 -10.04 24.57 -15.02
N GLY A 98 -9.98 24.84 -13.72
CA GLY A 98 -10.15 23.83 -12.68
C GLY A 98 -11.49 23.10 -12.78
N GLU A 99 -12.58 23.82 -13.05
CA GLU A 99 -13.91 23.24 -13.21
C GLU A 99 -13.98 22.29 -14.42
N LEU A 100 -13.32 22.68 -15.51
CA LEU A 100 -13.19 21.82 -16.69
C LEU A 100 -12.39 20.56 -16.36
N LEU A 101 -11.29 20.68 -15.63
CA LEU A 101 -10.47 19.53 -15.23
C LEU A 101 -11.20 18.60 -14.26
N ASP A 102 -12.06 19.15 -13.40
CA ASP A 102 -12.97 18.40 -12.52
C ASP A 102 -13.99 17.61 -13.35
N LEU A 103 -14.63 18.25 -14.33
CA LEU A 103 -15.60 17.60 -15.22
C LEU A 103 -14.95 16.48 -16.05
N LEU A 104 -13.76 16.73 -16.58
CA LEU A 104 -12.99 15.77 -17.36
C LEU A 104 -12.37 14.64 -16.52
N LYS A 105 -12.38 14.78 -15.19
CA LYS A 105 -11.72 13.85 -14.25
C LYS A 105 -10.26 13.60 -14.65
N ALA A 106 -9.55 14.66 -15.00
CA ALA A 106 -8.19 14.55 -15.52
C ALA A 106 -7.28 13.86 -14.49
N HIS A 107 -6.57 12.81 -14.91
CA HIS A 107 -5.84 11.92 -14.00
C HIS A 107 -4.87 12.66 -13.06
N LYS A 108 -4.08 13.60 -13.61
CA LYS A 108 -3.12 14.41 -12.83
C LYS A 108 -3.82 15.46 -11.96
N TRP A 109 -4.97 15.98 -12.41
CA TRP A 109 -5.75 16.94 -11.63
C TRP A 109 -6.38 16.32 -10.39
N ILE A 110 -6.82 15.06 -10.47
CA ILE A 110 -7.25 14.29 -9.29
C ILE A 110 -6.14 14.26 -8.24
N ASP A 111 -4.88 14.13 -8.65
CA ASP A 111 -3.76 14.11 -7.70
C ASP A 111 -3.53 15.49 -7.05
N VAL A 112 -3.81 16.59 -7.76
CA VAL A 112 -3.86 17.94 -7.18
C VAL A 112 -4.96 18.04 -6.12
N LYS A 113 -6.20 17.62 -6.45
CA LYS A 113 -7.32 17.59 -5.50
C LYS A 113 -7.04 16.72 -4.27
N LEU A 114 -6.39 15.56 -4.46
CA LEU A 114 -5.97 14.70 -3.36
C LEU A 114 -4.91 15.35 -2.46
N ALA A 115 -4.09 16.26 -3.01
CA ALA A 115 -3.11 16.98 -2.25
C ALA A 115 -3.72 18.16 -1.48
N THR A 116 -4.73 18.84 -2.04
CA THR A 116 -5.25 20.11 -1.50
C THR A 116 -6.53 19.97 -0.68
N ASP A 117 -7.45 19.09 -1.06
CA ASP A 117 -8.73 18.86 -0.38
C ASP A 117 -8.65 17.60 0.51
N ASP A 118 -8.57 17.83 1.83
CA ASP A 118 -8.49 16.75 2.81
C ASP A 118 -9.78 15.93 2.89
N GLY A 119 -10.95 16.53 2.62
CA GLY A 119 -12.24 15.85 2.57
C GLY A 119 -12.33 14.93 1.36
N PHE A 120 -11.97 15.44 0.18
CA PHE A 120 -11.86 14.64 -1.04
C PHE A 120 -10.85 13.50 -0.87
N ARG A 121 -9.69 13.76 -0.28
CA ARG A 121 -8.68 12.74 0.02
C ARG A 121 -9.20 11.68 0.99
N ALA A 122 -9.92 12.08 2.04
CA ALA A 122 -10.51 11.14 3.00
C ALA A 122 -11.57 10.25 2.33
N ALA A 123 -12.49 10.85 1.57
CA ALA A 123 -13.51 10.12 0.81
C ALA A 123 -12.87 9.17 -0.22
N PHE A 124 -11.83 9.62 -0.92
CA PHE A 124 -11.09 8.79 -1.87
C PHE A 124 -10.42 7.57 -1.19
N LYS A 125 -9.85 7.76 0.01
CA LYS A 125 -9.28 6.66 0.79
C LYS A 125 -10.36 5.65 1.25
N LEU A 126 -11.55 6.13 1.59
CA LEU A 126 -12.69 5.29 1.98
C LEU A 126 -13.29 4.50 0.81
N ASN A 127 -13.37 5.12 -0.38
CA ASN A 127 -13.93 4.52 -1.59
C ASN A 127 -12.99 3.51 -2.28
N LYS A 128 -11.82 3.24 -1.71
CA LYS A 128 -10.88 2.28 -2.26
C LYS A 128 -11.41 0.85 -2.04
N LYS A 129 -11.93 0.24 -3.11
CA LYS A 129 -12.28 -1.19 -3.14
C LYS A 129 -11.12 -2.04 -2.59
N ARG A 130 -11.42 -3.06 -1.79
CA ARG A 130 -10.39 -3.98 -1.33
C ARG A 130 -9.87 -4.75 -2.53
N SER A 131 -8.62 -5.20 -2.46
CA SER A 131 -8.02 -5.95 -3.57
C SER A 131 -8.82 -7.21 -3.91
N ILE A 132 -9.43 -7.86 -2.90
CA ILE A 132 -10.34 -8.99 -3.10
C ILE A 132 -11.59 -8.60 -3.89
N ASP A 133 -12.18 -7.42 -3.65
CA ASP A 133 -13.40 -6.97 -4.33
C ASP A 133 -13.12 -6.68 -5.80
N VAL A 134 -11.99 -6.03 -6.08
CA VAL A 134 -11.51 -5.79 -7.45
C VAL A 134 -11.28 -7.10 -8.20
N LEU A 135 -10.69 -8.10 -7.53
CA LEU A 135 -10.48 -9.41 -8.15
C LEU A 135 -11.81 -10.15 -8.38
N ARG A 136 -12.77 -10.07 -7.45
CA ARG A 136 -14.10 -10.68 -7.60
C ARG A 136 -14.87 -10.07 -8.78
N GLU A 137 -14.78 -8.76 -8.94
CA GLU A 137 -15.41 -8.03 -10.06
C GLU A 137 -14.78 -8.40 -11.41
N ALA A 138 -13.44 -8.52 -11.45
CA ALA A 138 -12.72 -8.82 -12.68
C ALA A 138 -12.88 -10.27 -13.16
N PHE A 139 -13.03 -11.24 -12.25
CA PHE A 139 -12.98 -12.67 -12.57
C PHE A 139 -14.28 -13.44 -12.22
N GLY A 140 -15.31 -12.74 -11.75
CA GLY A 140 -16.61 -13.33 -11.37
C GLY A 140 -16.58 -14.09 -10.04
N ARG A 141 -17.76 -14.23 -9.41
CA ARG A 141 -17.95 -15.19 -8.32
C ARG A 141 -17.97 -16.59 -8.96
N ASN A 142 -16.88 -17.33 -8.82
CA ASN A 142 -17.00 -18.78 -8.94
C ASN A 142 -17.74 -19.24 -7.69
N ASP A 143 -19.06 -19.38 -7.81
CA ASP A 143 -19.96 -20.00 -6.82
C ASP A 143 -19.72 -21.52 -6.74
N GLY A 144 -18.45 -21.94 -6.76
CA GLY A 144 -18.07 -23.30 -6.45
C GLY A 144 -18.38 -23.54 -4.99
N GLU A 145 -19.26 -24.49 -4.72
CA GLU A 145 -19.56 -25.05 -3.40
C GLU A 145 -18.31 -25.02 -2.53
N ILE A 146 -18.44 -24.54 -1.29
CA ILE A 146 -17.38 -24.63 -0.29
C ILE A 146 -16.98 -26.12 -0.24
N PRO A 147 -15.85 -26.54 -0.84
CA PRO A 147 -15.49 -27.93 -0.75
C PRO A 147 -15.19 -28.13 0.73
N THR A 148 -15.87 -29.09 1.33
CA THR A 148 -15.49 -29.60 2.65
C THR A 148 -14.23 -30.45 2.47
N GLU A 149 -13.25 -29.94 1.72
CA GLU A 149 -11.88 -30.45 1.73
C GLU A 149 -11.41 -30.22 3.16
N GLN A 150 -11.44 -31.31 3.92
CA GLN A 150 -10.61 -31.45 5.10
C GLN A 150 -9.22 -31.08 4.64
N PHE A 151 -8.73 -29.91 5.06
CA PHE A 151 -7.33 -29.54 4.86
C PHE A 151 -6.54 -30.64 5.57
N SER A 152 -6.05 -31.61 4.79
CA SER A 152 -5.49 -32.84 5.30
C SER A 152 -4.39 -32.50 6.30
N HIS A 153 -4.60 -32.92 7.55
CA HIS A 153 -3.59 -32.97 8.58
C HIS A 153 -2.56 -34.02 8.18
N ALA A 154 -1.59 -33.64 7.35
CA ALA A 154 -0.36 -34.39 7.17
C ALA A 154 0.66 -33.48 6.48
N GLU A 155 1.53 -32.86 7.26
CA GLU A 155 2.98 -32.81 7.04
C GLU A 155 3.61 -31.99 8.18
N ASP A 156 4.08 -32.74 9.17
CA ASP A 156 4.91 -32.31 10.30
C ASP A 156 4.28 -31.30 11.28
N GLY A 157 4.68 -31.39 12.55
CA GLY A 157 4.21 -30.48 13.60
C GLY A 157 4.30 -29.00 13.21
N PRO A 158 3.58 -28.10 13.91
CA PRO A 158 3.43 -26.71 13.50
C PRO A 158 4.79 -26.08 13.13
N ARG A 159 5.00 -25.86 11.83
CA ARG A 159 6.20 -25.17 11.30
C ARG A 159 6.35 -23.85 12.07
N ARG A 160 7.56 -23.51 12.52
CA ARG A 160 7.82 -22.25 13.23
C ARG A 160 7.26 -21.09 12.41
N GLY A 161 6.30 -20.35 12.98
CA GLY A 161 5.61 -19.26 12.30
C GLY A 161 4.36 -19.66 11.52
N ALA A 162 3.76 -20.82 11.77
CA ALA A 162 2.41 -21.14 11.30
C ALA A 162 1.34 -20.84 12.38
N VAL A 163 0.15 -20.46 11.94
CA VAL A 163 -1.03 -20.24 12.78
C VAL A 163 -2.27 -20.81 12.09
N ALA A 164 -3.12 -21.53 12.81
CA ALA A 164 -4.41 -21.99 12.29
C ALA A 164 -5.46 -20.92 12.59
N VAL A 165 -6.09 -20.37 11.55
CA VAL A 165 -7.14 -19.34 11.68
C VAL A 165 -8.40 -19.83 10.98
N ALA A 166 -9.49 -20.00 11.74
CA ALA A 166 -10.74 -20.58 11.25
C ALA A 166 -10.55 -21.92 10.51
N GLY A 167 -9.59 -22.74 10.97
CA GLY A 167 -9.22 -24.02 10.33
C GLY A 167 -8.37 -23.90 9.05
N VAL A 168 -7.89 -22.70 8.71
CA VAL A 168 -6.92 -22.46 7.63
C VAL A 168 -5.55 -22.27 8.25
N VAL A 169 -4.59 -23.14 7.91
CA VAL A 169 -3.18 -22.94 8.29
C VAL A 169 -2.59 -21.82 7.44
N MET A 170 -2.06 -20.79 8.11
CA MET A 170 -1.45 -19.60 7.52
C MET A 170 -0.05 -19.37 8.09
N SER A 171 0.84 -18.76 7.31
CA SER A 171 2.19 -18.41 7.74
C SER A 171 2.26 -16.96 8.22
N LEU A 172 2.84 -16.75 9.40
CA LEU A 172 3.10 -15.44 9.97
C LEU A 172 4.27 -14.77 9.25
N HIS A 173 4.08 -13.50 8.89
CA HIS A 173 5.07 -12.70 8.16
C HIS A 173 5.20 -11.30 8.77
N LEU A 174 6.44 -10.88 9.03
CA LEU A 174 6.75 -9.52 9.50
C LEU A 174 6.83 -8.57 8.31
N VAL A 175 6.07 -7.50 8.37
CA VAL A 175 6.01 -6.49 7.32
C VAL A 175 6.66 -5.21 7.80
N ASN A 176 7.59 -4.71 6.98
CA ASN A 176 8.31 -3.46 7.21
C ASN A 176 7.34 -2.27 7.25
N GLY A 177 7.47 -1.47 8.31
CA GLY A 177 6.74 -0.22 8.51
C GLY A 177 7.25 0.48 9.76
N THR A 178 6.93 1.76 9.95
CA THR A 178 7.45 2.61 11.03
C THR A 178 7.34 1.97 12.41
N GLY A 179 6.25 1.23 12.65
CA GLY A 179 6.00 0.49 13.89
C GLY A 179 6.04 -1.04 13.76
N GLY A 180 6.35 -1.60 12.58
CA GLY A 180 6.17 -3.02 12.30
C GLY A 180 4.71 -3.48 12.27
N SER A 181 4.42 -4.46 11.42
CA SER A 181 3.13 -5.14 11.38
C SER A 181 3.30 -6.63 11.13
N LEU A 182 2.35 -7.42 11.60
CA LEU A 182 2.32 -8.88 11.46
C LEU A 182 1.14 -9.27 10.58
N ARG A 183 1.38 -10.12 9.58
CA ARG A 183 0.33 -10.70 8.73
C ARG A 183 0.32 -12.21 8.88
N ALA A 184 -0.85 -12.82 8.69
CA ALA A 184 -0.96 -14.24 8.42
C ALA A 184 -1.31 -14.41 6.95
N GLU A 185 -0.51 -15.18 6.22
CA GLU A 185 -0.55 -15.29 4.77
C GLU A 185 -0.74 -16.77 4.35
N ARG A 186 -1.53 -16.99 3.30
CA ARG A 186 -1.68 -18.29 2.64
C ARG A 186 -1.57 -18.10 1.14
N TYR A 187 -0.65 -18.85 0.54
CA TYR A 187 -0.38 -18.81 -0.90
C TYR A 187 -1.13 -19.93 -1.61
N THR A 188 -1.68 -19.63 -2.78
CA THR A 188 -2.31 -20.59 -3.69
C THR A 188 -1.99 -20.21 -5.13
N ARG A 189 -1.94 -21.18 -6.05
CA ARG A 189 -1.82 -20.89 -7.50
C ARG A 189 -3.18 -20.59 -8.14
N ASP A 190 -4.25 -21.07 -7.52
CA ASP A 190 -5.60 -20.97 -8.04
C ASP A 190 -6.38 -19.84 -7.37
N LEU A 191 -7.04 -19.01 -8.19
CA LEU A 191 -7.83 -17.86 -7.74
C LEU A 191 -9.13 -18.30 -7.05
N GLY A 192 -9.77 -19.37 -7.54
CA GLY A 192 -10.98 -19.93 -6.92
C GLY A 192 -10.71 -20.36 -5.48
N LYS A 193 -9.64 -21.15 -5.27
CA LYS A 193 -9.16 -21.54 -3.94
C LYS A 193 -8.83 -20.33 -3.06
N ALA A 194 -8.27 -19.26 -3.63
CA ALA A 194 -8.01 -18.03 -2.89
C ALA A 194 -9.31 -17.39 -2.37
N PHE A 195 -10.36 -17.36 -3.21
CA PHE A 195 -11.68 -16.87 -2.81
C PHE A 195 -12.38 -17.79 -1.81
N THR A 196 -12.26 -19.11 -1.92
CA THR A 196 -12.79 -20.07 -0.94
C THR A 196 -12.15 -19.84 0.44
N ILE A 197 -10.82 -19.72 0.50
CA ILE A 197 -10.11 -19.41 1.74
C ILE A 197 -10.57 -18.07 2.31
N ALA A 198 -10.69 -17.05 1.47
CA ALA A 198 -11.15 -15.74 1.89
C ALA A 198 -12.60 -15.77 2.42
N GLY A 199 -13.52 -16.47 1.74
CA GLY A 199 -14.91 -16.60 2.17
C GLY A 199 -15.03 -17.29 3.53
N ARG A 200 -14.19 -18.31 3.80
CA ARG A 200 -14.11 -18.96 5.11
C ARG A 200 -13.64 -18.01 6.21
N LEU A 201 -12.62 -17.19 5.93
CA LEU A 201 -12.14 -16.17 6.86
C LEU A 201 -13.19 -15.06 7.08
N GLU A 202 -13.91 -14.65 6.03
CA GLU A 202 -15.04 -13.69 6.13
C GLU A 202 -16.18 -14.25 6.97
N SER A 203 -16.50 -15.53 6.83
CA SER A 203 -17.52 -16.22 7.65
C SER A 203 -17.14 -16.29 9.13
N ALA A 204 -15.84 -16.26 9.44
CA ALA A 204 -15.32 -16.12 10.80
C ALA A 204 -15.28 -14.66 11.31
N GLY A 205 -15.84 -13.71 10.55
CA GLY A 205 -15.88 -12.29 10.90
C GLY A 205 -14.58 -11.53 10.66
N LEU A 206 -13.64 -12.10 9.89
CA LEU A 206 -12.34 -11.49 9.59
C LEU A 206 -12.37 -10.71 8.27
N ARG A 207 -11.35 -9.89 8.02
CA ARG A 207 -11.23 -9.06 6.81
C ARG A 207 -10.03 -9.47 5.94
N PRO A 208 -10.10 -10.61 5.22
CA PRO A 208 -8.99 -11.10 4.39
C PRO A 208 -8.79 -10.29 3.10
N ASN A 209 -7.57 -10.11 2.66
CA ASN A 209 -7.29 -9.54 1.33
C ASN A 209 -6.72 -10.61 0.42
N VAL A 210 -7.04 -10.52 -0.87
CA VAL A 210 -6.47 -11.38 -1.91
C VAL A 210 -5.68 -10.49 -2.87
N VAL A 211 -4.43 -10.82 -3.10
CA VAL A 211 -3.54 -10.08 -4.01
C VAL A 211 -2.76 -11.04 -4.89
N ARG A 212 -2.46 -10.62 -6.12
CA ARG A 212 -1.57 -11.36 -7.02
C ARG A 212 -0.11 -11.16 -6.58
N SER A 213 0.62 -12.26 -6.44
CA SER A 213 2.05 -12.29 -6.11
C SER A 213 2.76 -13.24 -7.08
N GLY A 214 3.26 -12.67 -8.18
CA GLY A 214 3.84 -13.42 -9.29
C GLY A 214 2.86 -14.46 -9.87
N PRO A 215 3.22 -15.76 -9.92
CA PRO A 215 2.36 -16.84 -10.41
C PRO A 215 1.35 -17.34 -9.36
N LYS A 216 1.27 -16.72 -8.18
CA LYS A 216 0.42 -17.14 -7.06
C LYS A 216 -0.51 -16.00 -6.63
N TYR A 217 -1.52 -16.36 -5.87
CA TYR A 217 -2.37 -15.46 -5.09
C TYR A 217 -2.06 -15.62 -3.61
N VAL A 218 -2.03 -14.50 -2.89
CA VAL A 218 -1.85 -14.46 -1.43
C VAL A 218 -3.15 -14.03 -0.81
N VAL A 219 -3.69 -14.89 0.06
CA VAL A 219 -4.77 -14.53 0.97
C VAL A 219 -4.14 -14.15 2.30
N TYR A 220 -4.41 -12.97 2.81
CA TYR A 220 -3.84 -12.54 4.08
C TYR A 220 -4.84 -11.79 4.97
N ILE A 221 -4.67 -11.93 6.28
CA ILE A 221 -5.35 -11.10 7.29
C ILE A 221 -4.32 -10.18 7.98
N ALA A 222 -4.78 -9.00 8.36
CA ALA A 222 -3.93 -7.97 8.95
C ALA A 222 -3.74 -8.17 10.46
N THR A 223 -2.79 -7.43 11.03
CA THR A 223 -2.46 -7.48 12.46
C THR A 223 -3.68 -7.24 13.35
N THR A 224 -4.57 -6.34 12.96
CA THR A 224 -5.79 -6.03 13.71
C THR A 224 -6.69 -7.24 13.92
N ASP A 225 -6.87 -8.06 12.89
CA ASP A 225 -7.69 -9.27 12.96
C ASP A 225 -6.98 -10.35 13.76
N LEU A 226 -5.66 -10.49 13.60
CA LEU A 226 -4.84 -11.39 14.41
C LEU A 226 -4.86 -11.06 15.90
N LEU A 227 -4.82 -9.78 16.26
CA LEU A 227 -4.88 -9.35 17.66
C LEU A 227 -6.25 -9.66 18.28
N ARG A 228 -7.34 -9.38 17.55
CA ARG A 228 -8.70 -9.74 17.98
C ARG A 228 -8.87 -11.25 18.20
N LEU A 229 -8.23 -12.06 17.36
CA LEU A 229 -8.20 -13.50 17.53
C LEU A 229 -7.37 -13.90 18.75
N ALA A 230 -6.16 -13.35 18.90
CA ALA A 230 -5.27 -13.63 20.03
C ALA A 230 -5.88 -13.23 21.39
N GLU A 231 -6.73 -12.21 21.44
CA GLU A 231 -7.48 -11.85 22.65
C GLU A 231 -8.40 -12.98 23.12
N ARG A 232 -8.97 -13.77 22.21
CA ARG A 232 -9.96 -14.81 22.49
C ARG A 232 -9.38 -16.23 22.47
N ASP A 233 -8.33 -16.45 21.70
CA ASP A 233 -7.70 -17.75 21.47
C ASP A 233 -6.24 -17.75 21.97
N GLY A 234 -6.00 -18.53 23.03
CA GLY A 234 -4.70 -18.66 23.66
C GLY A 234 -3.64 -19.34 22.79
N GLU A 235 -4.04 -20.24 21.88
CA GLU A 235 -3.12 -20.93 20.97
C GLU A 235 -2.65 -19.98 19.85
N ILE A 236 -3.57 -19.17 19.29
CA ILE A 236 -3.21 -18.12 18.33
C ILE A 236 -2.27 -17.10 18.99
N ARG A 237 -2.60 -16.65 20.21
CA ARG A 237 -1.76 -15.74 21.00
C ARG A 237 -0.35 -16.31 21.21
N ARG A 238 -0.26 -17.56 21.62
CA ARG A 238 1.00 -18.27 21.86
C ARG A 238 1.82 -18.41 20.58
N ALA A 239 1.20 -18.79 19.47
CA ALA A 239 1.87 -18.93 18.17
C ALA A 239 2.47 -17.59 17.70
N MET A 240 1.73 -16.49 17.86
CA MET A 240 2.21 -15.14 17.56
C MET A 240 3.37 -14.73 18.46
N ALA A 241 3.26 -14.94 19.77
CA ALA A 241 4.30 -14.60 20.74
C ALA A 241 5.60 -15.38 20.46
N LEU A 242 5.50 -16.69 20.20
CA LEU A 242 6.64 -17.54 19.85
C LEU A 242 7.33 -17.08 18.57
N TYR A 243 6.56 -16.76 17.53
CA TYR A 243 7.10 -16.27 16.28
C TYR A 243 7.82 -14.93 16.46
N LEU A 244 7.23 -13.98 17.20
CA LEU A 244 7.85 -12.68 17.47
C LEU A 244 9.11 -12.81 18.32
N ALA A 245 9.09 -13.62 19.37
CA ALA A 245 10.25 -13.87 20.22
C ALA A 245 11.42 -14.46 19.41
N GLU A 246 11.12 -15.40 18.52
CA GLU A 246 12.13 -15.99 17.65
C GLU A 246 12.71 -14.97 16.66
N LYS A 247 11.88 -14.07 16.11
CA LYS A 247 12.35 -13.00 15.22
C LYS A 247 13.14 -11.92 15.96
N ALA A 248 12.81 -11.62 17.21
CA ALA A 248 13.59 -10.74 18.08
C ALA A 248 14.98 -11.33 18.38
N LYS A 249 15.07 -12.64 18.63
CA LYS A 249 16.33 -13.31 18.95
C LYS A 249 17.22 -13.56 17.72
N ASN A 250 16.64 -14.17 16.68
CA ASN A 250 17.39 -14.76 15.56
C ASN A 250 17.11 -14.11 14.20
N GLY A 251 16.27 -13.07 14.14
CA GLY A 251 15.95 -12.37 12.89
C GLY A 251 17.11 -11.53 12.34
N THR A 252 16.95 -11.00 11.13
CA THR A 252 17.82 -9.94 10.59
C THR A 252 17.73 -8.68 11.47
N PRO A 253 18.70 -7.75 11.44
CA PRO A 253 18.66 -6.54 12.28
C PRO A 253 17.32 -5.80 12.22
N ARG A 254 16.73 -5.72 11.01
CA ARG A 254 15.41 -5.12 10.80
C ARG A 254 14.27 -5.96 11.39
N GLN A 255 14.32 -7.29 11.26
CA GLN A 255 13.30 -8.17 11.85
C GLN A 255 13.32 -8.12 13.38
N LYS A 256 14.51 -7.99 13.99
CA LYS A 256 14.65 -7.86 15.45
C LYS A 256 13.95 -6.61 15.95
N GLU A 257 14.30 -5.46 15.37
CA GLU A 257 13.72 -4.16 15.70
C GLU A 257 12.19 -4.17 15.56
N LEU A 258 11.66 -4.74 14.46
CA LEU A 258 10.21 -4.78 14.24
C LEU A 258 9.50 -5.73 15.21
N ALA A 259 10.09 -6.88 15.52
CA ALA A 259 9.52 -7.84 16.46
C ALA A 259 9.45 -7.25 17.88
N GLU A 260 10.54 -6.61 18.34
CA GLU A 260 10.59 -5.95 19.64
C GLU A 260 9.57 -4.81 19.75
N LYS A 261 9.46 -3.97 18.72
CA LYS A 261 8.45 -2.90 18.67
C LYS A 261 7.01 -3.44 18.78
N ILE A 262 6.71 -4.58 18.17
CA ILE A 262 5.38 -5.20 18.26
C ILE A 262 5.15 -5.79 19.65
N LEU A 263 6.14 -6.50 20.20
CA LEU A 263 6.07 -7.09 21.54
C LEU A 263 5.86 -6.02 22.62
N GLN A 264 6.57 -4.89 22.53
CA GLN A 264 6.42 -3.76 23.45
C GLN A 264 5.06 -3.05 23.30
N ARG A 265 4.54 -2.96 22.06
CA ARG A 265 3.27 -2.27 21.79
C ARG A 265 2.05 -3.01 22.33
N TYR A 266 2.10 -4.35 22.38
CA TYR A 266 0.94 -5.17 22.70
C TYR A 266 1.19 -6.05 23.93
N PRO A 267 0.76 -5.60 25.13
CA PRO A 267 0.97 -6.29 26.40
C PRO A 267 0.39 -7.72 26.47
N LEU A 268 -0.56 -8.06 25.58
CA LEU A 268 -1.12 -9.42 25.50
C LEU A 268 -0.05 -10.49 25.16
N PHE A 269 1.11 -10.09 24.65
CA PHE A 269 2.24 -11.00 24.43
C PHE A 269 3.20 -11.09 25.63
N SER A 270 3.10 -10.18 26.62
CA SER A 270 3.98 -10.12 27.79
C SER A 270 3.76 -11.28 28.78
N ILE A 271 2.52 -11.73 28.96
CA ILE A 271 2.20 -12.90 29.81
C ILE A 271 2.84 -14.16 29.22
N SER A 272 2.86 -14.28 27.90
CA SER A 272 3.51 -15.39 27.21
C SER A 272 5.04 -15.29 27.27
N TYR A 273 5.62 -14.09 27.29
CA TYR A 273 7.07 -13.86 27.30
C TYR A 273 7.75 -14.32 28.60
N HIS A 274 7.18 -13.98 29.77
CA HIS A 274 7.74 -14.41 31.07
C HIS A 274 7.61 -15.92 31.30
N LEU A 275 6.52 -16.54 30.85
CA LEU A 275 6.37 -18.00 30.86
C LEU A 275 7.35 -18.67 29.86
N LEU A 276 7.66 -18.01 28.75
CA LEU A 276 8.61 -18.49 27.75
C LEU A 276 10.06 -18.43 28.24
N GLU A 277 10.47 -17.38 28.95
CA GLU A 277 11.77 -17.33 29.62
C GLU A 277 11.91 -18.46 30.65
N ALA A 278 10.87 -18.70 31.46
CA ALA A 278 10.87 -19.80 32.42
C ALA A 278 10.96 -21.19 31.75
N ILE A 279 10.21 -21.43 30.67
CA ILE A 279 10.22 -22.72 29.95
C ILE A 279 11.54 -22.94 29.18
N ILE A 280 12.13 -21.88 28.61
CA ILE A 280 13.44 -21.95 27.95
C ILE A 280 14.56 -22.15 28.97
N ALA A 281 14.50 -21.47 30.12
CA ALA A 281 15.46 -21.66 31.22
C ALA A 281 15.41 -23.08 31.80
N MET A 282 14.22 -23.65 31.97
CA MET A 282 14.07 -25.05 32.40
C MET A 282 14.66 -26.03 31.37
N ARG A 283 14.46 -25.82 30.06
CA ARG A 283 15.04 -26.70 29.02
C ARG A 283 16.58 -26.65 28.96
N SER A 284 17.19 -25.52 29.32
CA SER A 284 18.65 -25.38 29.37
C SER A 284 19.29 -26.09 30.57
N GLN A 285 18.57 -26.26 31.69
CA GLN A 285 19.07 -26.96 32.88
C GLN A 285 19.11 -28.49 32.72
N TYR A 286 18.28 -29.07 31.85
CA TYR A 286 18.26 -30.52 31.59
C TYR A 286 19.30 -30.99 30.54
N CYS A 287 20.03 -30.08 29.90
CA CYS A 287 21.04 -30.45 28.89
C CYS A 287 22.49 -30.52 29.42
N VAL A 288 22.70 -30.29 30.74
CA VAL A 288 24.04 -30.31 31.39
C VAL A 288 24.23 -31.53 32.32
N LYS A 289 23.31 -32.49 32.31
CA LYS A 289 23.50 -33.78 33.00
C LYS A 289 23.19 -34.95 32.08
N ARG A 290 24.14 -35.30 31.22
CA ARG A 290 24.49 -36.68 30.85
C ARG A 290 25.92 -36.71 30.36
#